data_AF-A9BW40-F1
#
_entry.id   AF-A9BW40-F1
#
_cell.length_a   1.000
_cell.length_b   1.000
_cell.length_c   1.000
_cell.angle_alpha   90.00
_cell.angle_beta   90.00
_cell.angle_gamma   90.00
#
_symmetry.space_group_name_H-M   'P 1'
#
loop_
_entity.id
_entity.type
_entity.pdbx_description
1 polymer ?
#
loop_
_entity_poly.entity_id
_entity_poly.type
_entity_poly.pdbx_seq_one_letter_code
_entity_poly.pdbx_strand_id
1 'polypeptide(L)'
;MARARNIKPGLFKNEILGVADPIYTLLFEGLWVLADREGRLEDRPLRIKAEVFPYRDGINVDEMLSWLQASGFIVREPSGSILIVNRQQWYDEKTPAQVNAEAAARRARRRKAMPAWAHAGEIKAVYEAARLATQATGQEHHVDHIVPLAGALVCGLHVAANLQVIPAVGNLKKSNKFEVSHG
;
A
#
# COMPACT_ATOMS: atom_id res chain seq x y z
N MET A 1 18.09 -10.31 4.51
CA MET A 1 18.60 -8.92 4.60
C MET A 1 17.42 -8.05 4.98
N ALA A 2 17.57 -7.25 6.04
CA ALA A 2 16.56 -6.32 6.54
C ALA A 2 16.05 -5.40 5.42
N ARG A 3 14.74 -5.14 5.39
CA ARG A 3 14.11 -4.28 4.38
C ARG A 3 13.62 -2.98 4.99
N ALA A 4 13.85 -1.86 4.30
CA ALA A 4 13.18 -0.61 4.64
C ALA A 4 11.66 -0.77 4.48
N ARG A 5 10.91 -0.46 5.54
CA ARG A 5 9.44 -0.48 5.57
C ARG A 5 8.94 0.87 6.08
N ASN A 6 7.79 1.31 5.57
CA ASN A 6 7.15 2.53 6.06
C ASN A 6 6.34 2.20 7.31
N ILE A 7 6.56 2.94 8.40
CA ILE A 7 5.69 2.89 9.58
C ILE A 7 4.31 3.40 9.19
N LYS A 8 3.26 2.65 9.54
CA LYS A 8 1.89 3.02 9.21
C LYS A 8 1.21 3.72 10.40
N PRO A 9 0.30 4.67 10.14
CA PRO A 9 -0.47 5.33 11.21
C PRO A 9 -1.30 4.36 12.08
N GLY A 10 -1.73 3.22 11.52
CA GLY A 10 -2.49 2.20 12.24
C GLY A 10 -1.76 1.64 13.47
N LEU A 11 -0.42 1.60 13.44
CA LEU A 11 0.42 1.18 14.57
C LEU A 11 0.09 1.99 15.84
N PHE A 12 -0.01 3.31 15.71
CA PHE A 12 -0.25 4.22 16.85
C PHE A 12 -1.68 4.17 17.39
N LYS A 13 -2.61 3.58 16.63
CA LYS A 13 -4.01 3.39 17.07
C LYS A 13 -4.23 2.04 17.73
N ASN A 14 -3.21 1.19 17.78
CA ASN A 14 -3.32 -0.12 18.40
C ASN A 14 -3.29 0.01 19.93
N GLU A 15 -4.42 -0.23 20.58
CA GLU A 15 -4.53 -0.10 22.04
C GLU A 15 -3.70 -1.15 22.80
N ILE A 16 -3.55 -2.36 22.24
CA ILE A 16 -2.80 -3.45 22.89
C ILE A 16 -1.30 -3.13 22.92
N LEU A 17 -0.71 -2.75 21.77
CA LEU A 17 0.68 -2.32 21.69
C LEU A 17 0.91 -0.95 22.35
N GLY A 18 -0.10 -0.07 22.31
CA GLY A 18 -0.02 1.28 22.86
C GLY A 18 -0.03 1.33 24.38
N VAL A 19 -0.65 0.34 25.06
CA VAL A 19 -0.64 0.21 26.53
C VAL A 19 0.56 -0.58 27.03
N ALA A 20 1.11 -1.48 26.21
CA ALA A 20 2.30 -2.25 26.55
C ALA A 20 3.56 -1.37 26.63
N ASP A 21 4.66 -1.92 27.17
CA ASP A 21 5.94 -1.23 27.13
C ASP A 21 6.32 -0.94 25.66
N PRO A 22 6.75 0.29 25.31
CA PRO A 22 7.12 0.65 23.94
C PRO A 22 8.16 -0.28 23.28
N ILE A 23 8.95 -1.00 24.07
CA ILE A 23 9.92 -1.98 23.57
C ILE A 23 9.25 -3.15 22.82
N TYR A 24 8.03 -3.53 23.18
CA TYR A 24 7.25 -4.54 22.44
C TYR A 24 6.84 -4.03 21.06
N THR A 25 6.46 -2.75 20.97
CA THR A 25 6.16 -2.10 19.68
C THR A 25 7.41 -2.04 18.80
N LEU A 26 8.57 -1.70 19.37
CA LEU A 26 9.85 -1.72 18.65
C LEU A 26 10.24 -3.13 18.21
N LEU A 27 10.03 -4.15 19.04
CA LEU A 27 10.28 -5.54 18.65
C LEU A 27 9.37 -5.91 17.49
N PHE A 28 8.08 -5.64 17.60
CA PHE A 28 7.11 -5.95 16.55
C PHE A 28 7.53 -5.33 15.20
N GLU A 29 7.83 -4.03 15.15
CA GLU A 29 8.35 -3.37 13.95
C GLU A 29 9.70 -3.96 13.47
N GLY A 30 10.56 -4.36 14.40
CA GLY A 30 11.78 -5.11 14.09
C GLY A 30 11.49 -6.42 13.36
N LEU A 31 10.52 -7.22 13.83
CA LEU A 31 10.09 -8.46 13.16
C LEU A 31 9.61 -8.18 11.74
N TRP A 32 8.88 -7.08 11.52
CA TRP A 32 8.51 -6.66 10.17
C TRP A 32 9.75 -6.45 9.31
N VAL A 33 10.74 -5.68 9.77
CA VAL A 33 11.97 -5.43 9.00
C VAL A 33 12.71 -6.73 8.64
N LEU A 34 12.72 -7.72 9.54
CA LEU A 34 13.40 -9.01 9.37
C LEU A 34 12.64 -10.02 8.50
N ALA A 35 11.32 -9.96 8.50
CA ALA A 35 10.47 -10.91 7.78
C ALA A 35 10.55 -10.77 6.26
N ASP A 36 10.22 -11.85 5.55
CA ASP A 36 10.07 -11.87 4.09
C ASP A 36 8.79 -11.16 3.59
N ARG A 37 8.45 -11.33 2.31
CA ARG A 37 7.25 -10.71 1.71
C ARG A 37 5.98 -11.35 2.25
N GLU A 38 6.05 -12.59 2.72
CA GLU A 38 4.98 -13.44 3.25
C GLU A 38 4.88 -13.31 4.78
N GLY A 39 5.83 -12.62 5.41
CA GLY A 39 5.78 -12.19 6.81
C GLY A 39 6.36 -13.24 7.73
N ARG A 40 7.15 -14.13 7.14
CA ARG A 40 7.80 -15.24 7.80
C ARG A 40 9.25 -14.88 8.11
N LEU A 41 9.73 -15.40 9.24
CA LEU A 41 11.13 -15.36 9.65
C LEU A 41 11.47 -16.58 10.52
N GLU A 42 12.76 -16.87 10.69
CA GLU A 42 13.21 -17.91 11.61
C GLU A 42 12.96 -17.50 13.07
N ASP A 43 12.47 -18.43 13.89
CA ASP A 43 12.32 -18.25 15.33
C ASP A 43 13.68 -18.43 16.03
N ARG A 44 14.48 -17.36 16.02
CA ARG A 44 15.80 -17.34 16.66
C ARG A 44 15.93 -16.12 17.58
N PRO A 45 15.42 -16.20 18.83
CA PRO A 45 15.33 -15.04 19.73
C PRO A 45 16.66 -14.32 19.95
N LEU A 46 17.76 -15.05 20.11
CA LEU A 46 19.11 -14.48 20.25
C LEU A 46 19.54 -13.68 19.02
N ARG A 47 19.24 -14.19 17.82
CA ARG A 47 19.56 -13.52 16.56
C ARG A 47 18.67 -12.28 16.38
N ILE A 48 17.38 -12.41 16.64
CA ILE A 48 16.42 -11.29 16.60
C ILE A 48 16.86 -10.20 17.58
N LYS A 49 17.29 -10.55 18.80
CA LYS A 49 17.86 -9.59 19.76
C LYS A 49 19.06 -8.85 19.20
N ALA A 50 20.00 -9.57 18.59
CA ALA A 50 21.21 -8.98 18.03
C ALA A 50 20.90 -8.02 16.86
N GLU A 51 19.88 -8.31 16.05
CA GLU A 51 19.50 -7.49 14.90
C GLU A 51 18.60 -6.29 15.29
N VAL A 52 17.65 -6.49 16.20
CA VAL A 52 16.67 -5.45 16.58
C VAL A 52 17.16 -4.59 17.75
N PHE A 53 17.92 -5.16 18.68
CA PHE A 53 18.36 -4.51 19.92
C PHE A 53 19.87 -4.74 20.19
N PRO A 54 20.77 -4.40 19.25
CA PRO A 54 22.20 -4.68 19.37
C PRO A 54 22.85 -4.08 20.62
N TYR A 55 22.42 -2.88 21.02
CA TYR A 55 23.02 -2.09 22.10
C TYR A 55 22.15 -1.98 23.35
N ARG A 56 21.19 -2.91 23.53
CA ARG A 56 20.36 -2.94 24.72
C ARG A 56 20.58 -4.25 25.47
N ASP A 57 20.93 -4.12 26.73
CA ASP A 57 21.15 -5.23 27.64
C ASP A 57 19.88 -5.52 28.46
N GLY A 58 19.79 -6.72 29.03
CA GLY A 58 18.66 -7.12 29.87
C GLY A 58 17.34 -7.38 29.15
N ILE A 59 17.29 -7.28 27.80
CA ILE A 59 16.07 -7.58 27.03
C ILE A 59 15.92 -9.09 26.84
N ASN A 60 14.82 -9.64 27.33
CA ASN A 60 14.41 -11.01 27.03
C ASN A 60 13.48 -11.04 25.80
N VAL A 61 14.07 -11.20 24.60
CA VAL A 61 13.30 -11.28 23.36
C VAL A 61 12.39 -12.50 23.30
N ASP A 62 12.75 -13.63 23.92
CA ASP A 62 11.91 -14.83 23.88
C ASP A 62 10.60 -14.65 24.67
N GLU A 63 10.67 -14.00 25.85
CA GLU A 63 9.48 -13.59 26.59
C GLU A 63 8.63 -12.59 25.80
N MET A 64 9.28 -11.63 25.14
CA MET A 64 8.56 -10.64 24.34
C MET A 64 7.86 -11.27 23.12
N LEU A 65 8.50 -12.22 22.44
CA LEU A 65 7.90 -13.00 21.36
C LEU A 65 6.71 -13.83 21.87
N SER A 66 6.84 -14.41 23.07
CA SER A 66 5.75 -15.17 23.70
C SER A 66 4.55 -14.28 24.01
N TRP A 67 4.78 -13.05 24.48
CA TRP A 67 3.72 -12.07 24.69
C TRP A 67 3.07 -11.61 23.37
N LEU A 68 3.87 -11.36 22.33
CA LEU A 68 3.36 -11.00 20.99
C LEU A 68 2.49 -12.13 20.41
N GLN A 69 2.87 -13.39 20.64
CA GLN A 69 2.07 -14.54 20.27
C GLN A 69 0.75 -14.59 21.05
N ALA A 70 0.80 -14.47 22.38
CA ALA A 70 -0.39 -14.50 23.23
C ALA A 70 -1.37 -13.37 22.91
N SER A 71 -0.84 -12.21 22.49
CA SER A 71 -1.62 -11.04 22.10
C SER A 71 -2.10 -11.10 20.63
N GLY A 72 -1.79 -12.17 19.90
CA GLY A 72 -2.27 -12.39 18.53
C GLY A 72 -1.58 -11.54 17.46
N PHE A 73 -0.34 -11.09 17.68
CA PHE A 73 0.46 -10.37 16.69
C PHE A 73 1.31 -11.28 15.81
N ILE A 74 1.73 -12.41 16.36
CA ILE A 74 2.54 -13.41 15.66
C ILE A 74 2.06 -14.82 15.99
N VAL A 75 2.50 -15.79 15.19
CA VAL A 75 2.42 -17.22 15.48
C VAL A 75 3.83 -17.78 15.42
N ARG A 76 4.28 -18.46 16.48
CA ARG A 76 5.51 -19.25 16.50
C ARG A 76 5.12 -20.70 16.18
N GLU A 77 5.54 -21.16 15.02
CA GLU A 77 5.27 -22.51 14.54
C GLU A 77 6.27 -23.50 15.16
N PRO A 78 5.86 -24.74 15.48
CA PRO A 78 6.76 -25.78 16.00
C PRO A 78 7.95 -26.11 15.08
N SER A 79 7.84 -25.78 13.79
CA SER A 79 8.93 -25.88 12.81
C SER A 79 10.09 -24.92 13.04
N GLY A 80 9.98 -23.99 14.00
CA GLY A 80 11.00 -22.96 14.27
C GLY A 80 10.87 -21.74 13.37
N SER A 81 9.65 -21.43 12.91
CA SER A 81 9.32 -20.25 12.12
C SER A 81 8.35 -19.34 12.87
N ILE A 82 8.46 -18.04 12.66
CA ILE A 82 7.49 -17.05 13.11
C ILE A 82 6.73 -16.55 11.88
N LEU A 83 5.42 -16.42 12.00
CA LEU A 83 4.55 -15.76 11.04
C LEU A 83 3.91 -14.54 11.70
N ILE A 84 4.04 -13.36 11.09
CA ILE A 84 3.32 -12.16 11.51
C ILE A 84 1.87 -12.26 11.02
N VAL A 85 0.90 -12.22 11.94
CA VAL A 85 -0.54 -12.43 11.62
C VAL A 85 -1.30 -11.13 11.42
N ASN A 86 -2.48 -11.22 10.79
CA ASN A 86 -3.42 -10.11 10.56
C ASN A 86 -2.82 -8.91 9.82
N ARG A 87 -1.90 -9.19 8.90
CA ARG A 87 -1.27 -8.20 8.02
C ARG A 87 -2.26 -7.23 7.36
N GLN A 88 -3.41 -7.72 6.92
CA GLN A 88 -4.45 -6.91 6.28
C GLN A 88 -5.29 -6.07 7.25
N GLN A 89 -5.27 -6.41 8.55
CA GLN A 89 -6.12 -5.78 9.57
C GLN A 89 -5.40 -4.63 10.28
N TRP A 90 -4.07 -4.72 10.42
CA TRP A 90 -3.25 -3.64 10.97
C TRP A 90 -2.89 -2.57 9.92
N TYR A 91 -2.98 -2.96 8.65
CA TYR A 91 -2.65 -2.15 7.50
C TYR A 91 -3.94 -2.02 6.68
N ASP A 92 -4.54 -0.82 6.65
CA ASP A 92 -5.43 -0.44 5.55
C ASP A 92 -4.60 -0.45 4.25
N GLU A 93 -4.30 -1.63 3.73
CA GLU A 93 -3.51 -1.80 2.52
C GLU A 93 -4.39 -1.32 1.38
N LYS A 94 -4.05 -0.12 0.90
CA LYS A 94 -4.69 0.41 -0.27
C LYS A 94 -4.45 -0.53 -1.43
N THR A 95 -5.52 -0.89 -2.14
CA THR A 95 -5.38 -1.65 -3.38
C THR A 95 -4.54 -0.84 -4.39
N PRO A 96 -3.87 -1.49 -5.36
CA PRO A 96 -3.16 -0.78 -6.42
C PRO A 96 -4.04 0.28 -7.11
N ALA A 97 -5.34 0.01 -7.27
CA ALA A 97 -6.32 0.95 -7.80
C ALA A 97 -6.46 2.21 -6.92
N GLN A 98 -6.56 2.05 -5.60
CA GLN A 98 -6.64 3.17 -4.65
C GLN A 98 -5.34 4.00 -4.66
N VAL A 99 -4.17 3.34 -4.68
CA VAL A 99 -2.87 4.03 -4.77
C VAL A 99 -2.76 4.83 -6.07
N ASN A 100 -3.17 4.23 -7.20
CA ASN A 100 -3.13 4.87 -8.51
C ASN A 100 -4.08 6.07 -8.59
N ALA A 101 -5.30 5.95 -8.06
CA ALA A 101 -6.28 7.04 -8.00
C ALA A 101 -5.73 8.23 -7.20
N GLU A 102 -5.13 7.99 -6.04
CA GLU A 102 -4.57 9.04 -5.20
C GLU A 102 -3.36 9.72 -5.85
N ALA A 103 -2.48 8.94 -6.48
CA ALA A 103 -1.34 9.47 -7.21
C ALA A 103 -1.80 10.34 -8.41
N ALA A 104 -2.84 9.93 -9.13
CA ALA A 104 -3.41 10.69 -10.24
C ALA A 104 -4.10 11.98 -9.76
N ALA A 105 -4.92 11.91 -8.72
CA ALA A 105 -5.57 13.07 -8.10
C ALA A 105 -4.52 14.08 -7.62
N ARG A 106 -3.43 13.63 -6.99
CA ARG A 106 -2.30 14.49 -6.59
C ARG A 106 -1.67 15.20 -7.79
N ARG A 107 -1.40 14.48 -8.89
CA ARG A 107 -0.86 15.08 -10.13
C ARG A 107 -1.83 16.10 -10.74
N ALA A 108 -3.12 15.81 -10.74
CA ALA A 108 -4.15 16.70 -11.24
C ALA A 108 -4.28 17.99 -10.41
N ARG A 109 -4.28 17.89 -9.07
CA ARG A 109 -4.28 19.06 -8.16
C ARG A 109 -3.07 19.96 -8.40
N ARG A 110 -1.87 19.39 -8.56
CA ARG A 110 -0.65 20.16 -8.89
C ARG A 110 -0.79 20.94 -10.20
N ARG A 111 -1.57 20.43 -11.15
CA ARG A 111 -1.90 21.10 -12.42
C ARG A 111 -3.12 22.01 -12.34
N LYS A 112 -3.75 22.14 -11.16
CA LYS A 112 -5.04 22.85 -10.98
C LYS A 112 -6.17 22.30 -11.87
N ALA A 113 -6.08 21.04 -12.26
CA ALA A 113 -7.05 20.39 -13.14
C ALA A 113 -8.13 19.60 -12.37
N MET A 114 -8.18 19.70 -11.05
CA MET A 114 -9.14 18.99 -10.21
C MET A 114 -10.10 20.01 -9.58
N PRO A 115 -11.32 20.19 -10.12
CA PRO A 115 -12.28 21.16 -9.61
C PRO A 115 -12.82 20.75 -8.24
N ALA A 116 -13.34 21.71 -7.47
CA ALA A 116 -13.86 21.45 -6.13
C ALA A 116 -15.05 20.47 -6.12
N TRP A 117 -15.84 20.46 -7.20
CA TRP A 117 -16.97 19.56 -7.39
C TRP A 117 -16.55 18.15 -7.86
N ALA A 118 -15.27 17.89 -8.13
CA ALA A 118 -14.82 16.55 -8.51
C ALA A 118 -15.03 15.55 -7.37
N HIS A 119 -15.97 14.63 -7.53
CA HIS A 119 -16.29 13.63 -6.53
C HIS A 119 -15.23 12.52 -6.49
N ALA A 120 -14.48 12.46 -5.38
CA ALA A 120 -13.41 11.48 -5.20
C ALA A 120 -13.91 10.03 -5.25
N GLY A 121 -15.16 9.77 -4.84
CA GLY A 121 -15.78 8.44 -4.90
C GLY A 121 -15.96 7.94 -6.32
N GLU A 122 -16.49 8.78 -7.21
CA GLU A 122 -16.71 8.44 -8.62
C GLU A 122 -15.38 8.19 -9.35
N ILE A 123 -14.37 9.01 -9.09
CA ILE A 123 -13.03 8.82 -9.66
C ILE A 123 -12.45 7.47 -9.19
N LYS A 124 -12.54 7.17 -7.89
CA LYS A 124 -12.08 5.88 -7.35
C LYS A 124 -12.80 4.69 -8.00
N ALA A 125 -14.09 4.83 -8.30
CA ALA A 125 -14.86 3.79 -8.98
C ALA A 125 -14.31 3.47 -10.39
N VAL A 126 -13.81 4.47 -11.13
CA VAL A 126 -13.17 4.23 -12.44
C VAL A 126 -11.86 3.44 -12.30
N TYR A 127 -11.04 3.75 -11.29
CA TYR A 127 -9.82 2.97 -11.01
C TYR A 127 -10.12 1.54 -10.59
N GLU A 128 -11.20 1.33 -9.83
CA GLU A 128 -11.64 0.01 -9.48
C GLU A 128 -12.17 -0.77 -10.69
N ALA A 129 -12.90 -0.11 -11.60
CA ALA A 129 -13.33 -0.69 -12.86
C ALA A 129 -12.13 -1.15 -13.72
N ALA A 130 -11.02 -0.40 -13.76
CA ALA A 130 -9.80 -0.83 -14.44
C ALA A 130 -9.16 -2.07 -13.81
N ARG A 131 -9.18 -2.17 -12.48
CA ARG A 131 -8.71 -3.36 -11.74
C ARG A 131 -9.56 -4.59 -12.10
N LEU A 132 -10.89 -4.44 -12.09
CA LEU A 132 -11.83 -5.50 -12.44
C LEU A 132 -11.72 -5.92 -13.91
N ALA A 133 -11.59 -4.97 -14.83
CA ALA A 133 -11.37 -5.26 -16.24
C ALA A 133 -10.09 -6.08 -16.45
N THR A 134 -8.99 -5.72 -15.77
CA THR A 134 -7.74 -6.49 -15.81
C THR A 134 -7.93 -7.93 -15.33
N GLN A 135 -8.68 -8.11 -14.25
CA GLN A 135 -8.97 -9.45 -13.71
C GLN A 135 -9.85 -10.28 -14.65
N ALA A 136 -10.85 -9.65 -15.27
CA ALA A 136 -11.80 -10.32 -16.14
C ALA A 136 -11.18 -10.75 -17.47
N THR A 137 -10.30 -9.94 -18.06
CA THR A 137 -9.74 -10.20 -19.39
C THR A 137 -8.35 -10.84 -19.36
N GLY A 138 -7.65 -10.81 -18.23
CA GLY A 138 -6.24 -11.21 -18.12
C GLY A 138 -5.26 -10.23 -18.79
N GLN A 139 -5.74 -9.12 -19.34
CA GLN A 139 -4.93 -8.07 -19.96
C GLN A 139 -4.89 -6.83 -19.05
N GLU A 140 -3.73 -6.22 -18.86
CA GLU A 140 -3.59 -5.01 -18.05
C GLU A 140 -4.40 -3.82 -18.62
N HIS A 141 -5.20 -3.19 -17.76
CA HIS A 141 -5.98 -1.99 -18.07
C HIS A 141 -5.53 -0.79 -17.24
N HIS A 142 -5.49 0.38 -17.87
CA HIS A 142 -5.19 1.67 -17.25
C HIS A 142 -6.42 2.57 -17.22
N VAL A 143 -6.41 3.54 -16.30
CA VAL A 143 -7.30 4.70 -16.36
C VAL A 143 -6.59 5.82 -17.11
N ASP A 144 -7.23 6.31 -18.16
CA ASP A 144 -6.77 7.40 -19.01
C ASP A 144 -7.78 8.57 -19.02
N HIS A 145 -7.32 9.75 -19.44
CA HIS A 145 -8.16 10.92 -19.67
C HIS A 145 -8.67 10.93 -21.12
N ILE A 146 -9.98 11.09 -21.32
CA ILE A 146 -10.56 11.25 -22.67
C ILE A 146 -9.99 12.52 -23.32
N VAL A 147 -10.15 13.66 -22.63
CA VAL A 147 -9.48 14.93 -22.93
C VAL A 147 -8.22 15.03 -22.06
N PRO A 148 -7.01 15.08 -22.64
CA PRO A 148 -5.76 15.03 -21.89
C PRO A 148 -5.59 16.23 -20.95
N LEU A 149 -5.00 16.02 -19.77
CA LEU A 149 -4.71 17.12 -18.83
C LEU A 149 -3.61 18.09 -19.32
N ALA A 150 -2.79 17.65 -20.28
CA ALA A 150 -1.65 18.39 -20.81
C ALA A 150 -1.48 18.14 -22.31
N GLY A 151 -2.57 18.31 -23.07
CA GLY A 151 -2.54 18.25 -24.53
C GLY A 151 -2.03 19.57 -25.14
N ALA A 152 -1.51 19.49 -26.37
CA ALA A 152 -1.07 20.67 -27.11
C ALA A 152 -2.24 21.55 -27.59
N LEU A 153 -3.41 20.94 -27.82
CA LEU A 153 -4.60 21.62 -28.36
C LEU A 153 -5.65 21.92 -27.29
N VAL A 154 -5.81 21.03 -26.31
CA VAL A 154 -6.85 21.10 -25.28
C VAL A 154 -6.32 20.63 -23.92
N CYS A 155 -6.90 21.16 -22.85
CA CYS A 155 -6.66 20.70 -21.49
C CYS A 155 -7.98 20.28 -20.83
N GLY A 156 -8.02 19.03 -20.36
CA GLY A 156 -9.18 18.46 -19.68
C GLY A 156 -9.11 18.60 -18.15
N LEU A 157 -10.17 18.15 -17.49
CA LEU A 157 -10.27 18.07 -16.03
C LEU A 157 -10.10 16.64 -15.52
N HIS A 158 -9.62 16.47 -14.30
CA HIS A 158 -9.56 15.16 -13.63
C HIS A 158 -10.87 14.90 -12.89
N VAL A 159 -11.88 14.48 -13.65
CA VAL A 159 -13.26 14.21 -13.22
C VAL A 159 -13.73 12.89 -13.81
N ALA A 160 -14.63 12.17 -13.15
CA ALA A 160 -15.03 10.82 -13.58
C ALA A 160 -15.53 10.77 -15.03
N ALA A 161 -16.30 11.77 -15.47
CA ALA A 161 -16.80 11.89 -16.84
C ALA A 161 -15.70 12.09 -17.90
N ASN A 162 -14.49 12.49 -17.51
CA ASN A 162 -13.32 12.63 -18.39
C ASN A 162 -12.34 11.47 -18.22
N LEU A 163 -12.66 10.43 -17.44
CA LEU A 163 -11.83 9.25 -17.27
C LEU A 163 -12.42 8.08 -18.04
N GLN A 164 -11.55 7.25 -18.61
CA GLN A 164 -11.92 6.03 -19.30
C GLN A 164 -10.99 4.88 -18.91
N VAL A 165 -11.52 3.66 -18.92
CA VAL A 165 -10.73 2.44 -18.76
C VAL A 165 -10.34 1.94 -20.14
N ILE A 166 -9.04 1.83 -20.39
CA ILE A 166 -8.51 1.35 -21.68
C ILE A 166 -7.37 0.37 -21.46
N PRO A 167 -7.11 -0.57 -22.39
CA PRO A 167 -5.94 -1.44 -22.30
C PRO A 167 -4.63 -0.65 -22.19
N ALA A 168 -3.71 -1.12 -21.35
CA ALA A 168 -2.45 -0.44 -21.06
C ALA A 168 -1.65 -0.12 -22.34
N VAL A 169 -1.63 -1.05 -23.29
CA VAL A 169 -0.97 -0.90 -24.60
C VAL A 169 -1.57 0.26 -25.40
N GLY A 170 -2.91 0.44 -25.36
CA GLY A 170 -3.58 1.54 -26.03
C GLY A 170 -3.24 2.89 -25.39
N ASN A 171 -3.25 2.95 -24.06
CA ASN A 171 -2.90 4.16 -23.31
C ASN A 171 -1.48 4.65 -23.62
N LEU A 172 -0.50 3.73 -23.59
CA LEU A 172 0.90 4.04 -23.85
C LEU A 172 1.12 4.60 -25.26
N LYS A 173 0.37 4.11 -26.26
CA LYS A 173 0.42 4.64 -27.63
C LYS A 173 -0.23 6.02 -27.75
N LYS A 174 -1.35 6.26 -27.05
CA LYS A 174 -2.10 7.52 -27.10
C LYS A 174 -1.29 8.68 -26.50
N SER A 175 -0.65 8.48 -25.34
CA SER A 175 0.03 9.55 -24.59
C SER A 175 -0.91 10.75 -24.37
N ASN A 176 -0.45 11.99 -24.52
CA ASN A 176 -1.26 13.21 -24.33
C ASN A 176 -1.97 13.69 -25.61
N LYS A 177 -2.14 12.83 -26.62
CA LYS A 177 -2.78 13.24 -27.88
C LYS A 177 -4.31 13.34 -27.71
N PHE A 178 -4.89 14.31 -28.40
CA PHE A 178 -6.34 14.44 -28.55
C PHE A 178 -6.66 14.33 -30.04
N GLU A 179 -7.43 13.32 -30.43
CA GLU A 179 -7.82 13.12 -31.82
C GLU A 179 -8.99 14.04 -32.16
N VAL A 180 -8.82 14.87 -33.18
CA VAL A 180 -9.90 15.72 -33.70
C VAL A 180 -10.56 14.97 -34.85
N SER A 181 -11.73 14.38 -34.59
CA SER A 181 -12.59 13.89 -35.65
C SER A 181 -13.08 15.07 -36.48
N HIS A 182 -12.63 15.16 -37.72
CA HIS A 182 -13.17 16.11 -38.69
C HIS A 182 -14.49 15.50 -39.15
N GLY A 183 -15.60 16.13 -38.76
CA GLY A 183 -16.94 15.76 -39.22
C GLY A 183 -17.15 16.08 -40.69
#